data_AF-A0A955WZ16-F1
#
_entry.id   AF-A0A955WZ16-F1
#
_cell.length_a   1.000
_cell.length_b   1.000
_cell.length_c   1.000
_cell.angle_alpha   90.00
_cell.angle_beta   90.00
_cell.angle_gamma   90.00
#
_symmetry.space_group_name_H-M   'P 1'
#
loop_
_entity.id
_entity.type
_entity.pdbx_description
1 polymer ?
#
loop_
_entity_poly.entity_id
_entity_poly.type
_entity_poly.pdbx_seq_one_letter_code
_entity_poly.pdbx_strand_id
1 'polypeptide(L)'
;MSLSARLVLFGFALVLCTSAAIGWGLTQAATHDLQVNLEARGLAVARGLAVRLAEPVLAGDEDGAQRIVDAVWEEDDVARVTVIDDLGRLLARRDFGLPAFEGDAARVVYPVTGPPDDEGMKATVGLVRLRLSPQGLNARRARYLGRIVRISAAVAVGGLLVALAVGLALARPLRRLQQTTGELREGRYGDALGDLPQGGPREVRALGQAFQQAVAAIAEREAALRATNAQLRETEAARDAMTHMVIHDLKGPIGNVVTLLSVLEMGSLEAEDQALVGEVRQRCVALLRTIEQQLDLARLSAGGVTAQRA
;
A
#
# COMPACT_ATOMS: atom_id res chain seq x y z
N MET A 1 14.59 5.11 -0.88
CA MET A 1 13.22 5.06 -0.30
C MET A 1 12.72 3.63 -0.30
N SER A 2 12.20 3.12 0.82
CA SER A 2 11.60 1.78 0.90
C SER A 2 10.29 1.70 0.09
N LEU A 3 9.92 0.51 -0.38
CA LEU A 3 8.64 0.26 -1.09
C LEU A 3 7.43 0.72 -0.27
N SER A 4 7.50 0.51 1.05
CA SER A 4 6.49 0.97 2.02
C SER A 4 6.35 2.49 2.03
N ALA A 5 7.44 3.25 1.94
CA ALA A 5 7.38 4.71 1.86
C ALA A 5 6.70 5.17 0.56
N ARG A 6 6.92 4.47 -0.56
CA ARG A 6 6.27 4.80 -1.85
C ARG A 6 4.76 4.55 -1.83
N LEU A 7 4.32 3.43 -1.25
CA LEU A 7 2.89 3.11 -1.12
C LEU A 7 2.16 4.10 -0.22
N VAL A 8 2.76 4.49 0.90
CA VAL A 8 2.24 5.53 1.81
C VAL A 8 2.13 6.87 1.07
N LEU A 9 3.16 7.25 0.32
CA LEU A 9 3.18 8.52 -0.42
C LEU A 9 2.13 8.53 -1.54
N PHE A 10 1.94 7.41 -2.24
CA PHE A 10 0.93 7.27 -3.29
C PHE A 10 -0.49 7.34 -2.72
N GLY A 11 -0.78 6.63 -1.63
CA GLY A 11 -2.07 6.70 -0.95
C GLY A 11 -2.37 8.12 -0.45
N PHE A 12 -1.38 8.79 0.14
CA PHE A 12 -1.53 10.18 0.58
C PHE A 12 -1.76 11.14 -0.58
N ALA A 13 -1.02 10.99 -1.69
CA ALA A 13 -1.20 11.80 -2.89
C ALA A 13 -2.61 11.60 -3.50
N LEU A 14 -3.13 10.38 -3.50
CA LEU A 14 -4.48 10.09 -3.99
C LEU A 14 -5.56 10.76 -3.13
N VAL A 15 -5.43 10.71 -1.80
CA VAL A 15 -6.35 11.37 -0.86
C VAL A 15 -6.29 12.90 -1.02
N LEU A 16 -5.10 13.47 -1.17
CA LEU A 16 -4.93 14.90 -1.44
C LEU A 16 -5.58 15.31 -2.76
N CYS A 17 -5.34 14.54 -3.83
CA CYS A 17 -5.86 14.85 -5.16
C CYS A 17 -7.39 14.77 -5.21
N THR A 18 -7.98 13.73 -4.60
CA THR A 18 -9.44 13.58 -4.50
C THR A 18 -10.06 14.66 -3.62
N SER A 19 -9.44 15.00 -2.48
CA SER A 19 -9.92 16.09 -1.62
C SER A 19 -9.86 17.46 -2.31
N ALA A 20 -8.78 17.74 -3.05
CA ALA A 20 -8.63 18.96 -3.83
C ALA A 20 -9.65 19.04 -4.97
N ALA A 21 -9.89 17.93 -5.68
CA ALA A 21 -10.88 17.86 -6.76
C ALA A 21 -12.31 18.09 -6.24
N ILE A 22 -12.68 17.46 -5.11
CA ILE A 22 -13.99 17.67 -4.47
C ILE A 22 -14.11 19.11 -3.97
N GLY A 23 -13.07 19.64 -3.32
CA GLY A 23 -13.05 21.03 -2.85
C GLY A 23 -13.22 22.03 -4.00
N TRP A 24 -12.52 21.81 -5.11
CA TRP A 24 -12.64 22.62 -6.31
C TRP A 24 -14.05 22.56 -6.90
N GLY A 25 -14.60 21.35 -7.09
CA GLY A 25 -15.94 21.14 -7.66
C GLY A 25 -17.05 21.79 -6.81
N LEU A 26 -16.99 21.63 -5.49
CA LEU A 26 -17.94 22.26 -4.57
C LEU A 26 -17.83 23.79 -4.58
N THR A 27 -16.61 24.32 -4.70
CA THR A 27 -16.40 25.78 -4.80
C THR A 27 -17.01 26.33 -6.08
N GLN A 28 -16.83 25.64 -7.20
CA GLN A 28 -17.40 26.05 -8.48
C GLN A 28 -18.93 26.00 -8.49
N ALA A 29 -19.51 24.90 -7.99
CA ALA A 29 -20.97 24.74 -7.89
C ALA A 29 -21.59 25.83 -6.99
N ALA A 30 -20.98 26.10 -5.84
CA ALA A 30 -21.47 27.12 -4.91
C ALA A 30 -21.41 28.54 -5.50
N THR A 31 -20.40 28.87 -6.30
CA THR A 31 -20.32 30.21 -6.92
C THR A 31 -21.41 30.44 -7.97
N HIS A 32 -21.73 29.41 -8.76
CA HIS A 32 -22.76 29.50 -9.80
C HIS A 32 -24.16 29.68 -9.18
N ASP A 33 -24.49 28.87 -8.16
CA ASP A 33 -25.77 28.96 -7.46
C ASP A 33 -25.98 30.30 -6.75
N LEU A 34 -24.92 30.91 -6.22
CA LEU A 34 -25.01 32.20 -5.55
C LEU A 34 -25.35 33.35 -6.52
N GLN A 35 -24.82 33.33 -7.75
CA GLN A 35 -25.14 34.36 -8.74
C GLN A 35 -26.58 34.26 -9.24
N VAL A 36 -27.04 33.05 -9.56
CA VAL A 36 -28.42 32.82 -10.02
C VAL A 36 -29.44 33.23 -8.96
N ASN A 37 -29.18 32.91 -7.68
CA ASN A 37 -30.06 33.29 -6.59
C ASN A 37 -30.08 34.81 -6.33
N LEU A 38 -28.96 35.50 -6.51
CA LEU A 38 -28.90 36.97 -6.39
C LEU A 38 -29.76 37.66 -7.44
N GLU A 39 -29.62 37.27 -8.71
CA GLU A 39 -30.38 37.88 -9.80
C GLU A 39 -31.88 37.64 -9.61
N ALA A 40 -32.28 36.42 -9.25
CA ALA A 40 -33.67 36.08 -8.98
C ALA A 40 -34.26 36.91 -7.82
N ARG A 41 -33.49 37.12 -6.74
CA ARG A 41 -33.89 37.98 -5.61
C ARG A 41 -33.97 39.45 -6.01
N GLY A 42 -32.95 39.96 -6.70
CA GLY A 42 -32.94 41.33 -7.22
C GLY A 42 -34.14 41.61 -8.13
N LEU A 43 -34.50 40.66 -8.99
CA LEU A 43 -35.70 40.75 -9.83
C LEU A 43 -37.00 40.79 -9.01
N ALA A 44 -37.11 39.97 -7.96
CA ALA A 44 -38.27 39.95 -7.08
C ALA A 44 -38.45 41.29 -6.34
N VAL A 45 -37.36 41.87 -5.83
CA VAL A 45 -37.36 43.19 -5.18
C VAL A 45 -37.72 44.28 -6.19
N ALA A 46 -37.11 44.26 -7.39
CA ALA A 46 -37.39 45.23 -8.45
C ALA A 46 -38.86 45.17 -8.89
N ARG A 47 -39.42 43.97 -9.04
CA ARG A 47 -40.84 43.74 -9.36
C ARG A 47 -41.77 44.24 -8.27
N GLY A 48 -41.46 43.96 -7.00
CA GLY A 48 -42.25 44.43 -5.86
C GLY A 48 -42.27 45.95 -5.75
N LEU A 49 -41.12 46.59 -6.03
CA LEU A 49 -41.00 48.05 -6.09
C LEU A 49 -41.78 48.63 -7.26
N ALA A 50 -41.64 48.06 -8.46
CA ALA A 50 -42.31 48.55 -9.66
C ALA A 50 -43.84 48.58 -9.51
N VAL A 51 -44.42 47.59 -8.83
CA VAL A 51 -45.87 47.58 -8.56
C VAL A 51 -46.30 48.73 -7.64
N ARG A 52 -45.50 49.07 -6.62
CA ARG A 52 -45.83 50.14 -5.67
C ARG A 52 -45.53 51.53 -6.22
N LEU A 53 -44.55 51.64 -7.11
CA LEU A 53 -44.11 52.89 -7.73
C LEU A 53 -44.98 53.32 -8.92
N ALA A 54 -45.88 52.47 -9.41
CA ALA A 54 -46.70 52.77 -10.59
C ALA A 54 -47.48 54.09 -10.48
N GLU A 55 -48.17 54.33 -9.36
CA GLU A 55 -48.93 55.57 -9.14
C GLU A 55 -48.03 56.82 -8.97
N PRO A 56 -47.01 56.83 -8.08
CA PRO A 56 -46.14 57.99 -7.94
C PRO A 56 -45.36 58.33 -9.21
N VAL A 57 -44.93 57.31 -9.98
CA VAL A 57 -44.21 57.52 -11.24
C VAL A 57 -45.11 58.16 -12.29
N LEU A 58 -46.34 57.66 -12.44
CA LEU A 58 -47.35 58.25 -13.32
C LEU A 58 -47.71 59.69 -12.96
N ALA A 59 -47.76 59.99 -11.66
CA ALA A 59 -48.08 61.33 -11.16
C ALA A 59 -46.89 62.29 -11.19
N GLY A 60 -45.67 61.81 -11.48
CA GLY A 60 -44.44 62.59 -11.32
C GLY A 60 -44.17 63.02 -9.87
N ASP A 61 -44.73 62.30 -8.89
CA ASP A 61 -44.59 62.61 -7.45
C ASP A 61 -43.25 62.08 -6.93
N GLU A 62 -42.22 62.93 -6.99
CA GLU A 62 -40.87 62.64 -6.49
C GLU A 62 -40.89 62.29 -4.99
N ASP A 63 -41.68 62.99 -4.17
CA ASP A 63 -41.77 62.77 -2.73
C ASP A 63 -42.47 61.44 -2.40
N GLY A 64 -43.50 61.08 -3.16
CA GLY A 64 -44.17 59.78 -3.09
C GLY A 64 -43.26 58.63 -3.48
N ALA A 65 -42.54 58.77 -4.61
CA ALA A 65 -41.59 57.78 -5.08
C ALA A 65 -40.43 57.59 -4.10
N GLN A 66 -39.89 58.69 -3.56
CA GLN A 66 -38.79 58.67 -2.61
C GLN A 66 -39.20 57.99 -1.29
N ARG A 67 -40.40 58.26 -0.76
CA ARG A 67 -40.93 57.56 0.44
C ARG A 67 -41.03 56.04 0.26
N ILE A 68 -41.44 55.58 -0.93
CA ILE A 68 -41.55 54.14 -1.22
C ILE A 68 -40.17 53.50 -1.32
N VAL A 69 -39.20 54.17 -1.95
CA VAL A 69 -37.81 53.70 -2.01
C VAL A 69 -37.13 53.75 -0.62
N ASP A 70 -37.46 54.75 0.20
CA ASP A 70 -36.98 54.89 1.58
C ASP A 70 -37.62 53.88 2.55
N ALA A 71 -38.77 53.31 2.18
CA ALA A 71 -39.39 52.20 2.91
C ALA A 71 -38.80 50.82 2.55
N VAL A 72 -37.98 50.71 1.49
CA VAL A 72 -37.27 49.46 1.15
C VAL A 72 -36.28 49.16 2.26
N TRP A 73 -36.47 48.05 2.97
CA TRP A 73 -35.52 47.61 3.99
C TRP A 73 -34.16 47.28 3.36
N GLU A 74 -33.09 47.55 4.11
CA GLU A 74 -31.73 47.13 3.78
C GLU A 74 -31.71 45.62 3.53
N GLU A 75 -31.63 45.22 2.25
CA GLU A 75 -31.15 43.88 1.90
C GLU A 75 -29.65 43.97 1.65
N ASP A 76 -28.88 43.09 2.30
CA ASP A 76 -27.40 42.96 2.24
C ASP A 76 -26.81 42.91 0.82
N ASP A 77 -27.67 42.77 -0.20
CA ASP A 77 -27.34 42.47 -1.59
C ASP A 77 -27.69 43.63 -2.56
N VAL A 78 -28.28 44.76 -2.09
CA VAL A 78 -28.64 45.92 -2.95
C VAL A 78 -27.77 47.14 -2.62
N ALA A 79 -26.92 47.56 -3.55
CA ALA A 79 -26.08 48.74 -3.41
C ALA A 79 -26.83 50.05 -3.65
N ARG A 80 -27.70 50.08 -4.66
CA ARG A 80 -28.42 51.30 -5.06
C ARG A 80 -29.73 50.97 -5.77
N VAL A 81 -30.77 51.74 -5.44
CA VAL A 81 -32.05 51.74 -6.16
C VAL A 81 -32.23 53.11 -6.81
N THR A 82 -32.61 53.10 -8.08
CA THR A 82 -32.85 54.30 -8.88
C THR A 82 -34.16 54.11 -9.63
N VAL A 83 -35.10 55.06 -9.48
CA VAL A 83 -36.38 55.07 -10.18
C VAL A 83 -36.36 56.20 -11.20
N ILE A 84 -36.69 55.87 -12.44
CA ILE A 84 -36.65 56.80 -13.57
C ILE A 84 -38.00 56.76 -14.27
N ASP A 85 -38.50 57.91 -14.67
CA ASP A 85 -39.70 58.08 -15.47
C ASP A 85 -39.48 57.68 -16.94
N ASP A 86 -40.55 57.60 -17.73
CA ASP A 86 -40.51 57.34 -19.19
C ASP A 86 -39.70 58.41 -19.97
N LEU A 87 -39.68 59.65 -19.48
CA LEU A 87 -38.88 60.78 -19.98
C LEU A 87 -37.39 60.72 -19.56
N GLY A 88 -36.97 59.69 -18.82
CA GLY A 88 -35.60 59.56 -18.34
C GLY A 88 -35.25 60.42 -17.12
N ARG A 89 -36.26 61.05 -16.49
CA ARG A 89 -36.09 61.87 -15.28
C ARG A 89 -35.97 61.00 -14.03
N LEU A 90 -35.03 61.34 -13.15
CA LEU A 90 -34.83 60.64 -11.89
C LEU A 90 -35.91 61.06 -10.88
N LEU A 91 -36.79 60.14 -10.49
CA LEU A 91 -37.87 60.43 -9.53
C LEU A 91 -37.52 60.07 -8.09
N ALA A 92 -36.73 59.02 -7.90
CA ALA A 92 -36.29 58.60 -6.58
C ALA A 92 -34.94 57.88 -6.64
N ARG A 93 -34.14 58.05 -5.60
CA ARG A 93 -32.84 57.39 -5.47
C ARG A 93 -32.55 57.08 -4.02
N ARG A 94 -32.07 55.86 -3.79
CA ARG A 94 -31.48 55.48 -2.51
C ARG A 94 -30.17 54.73 -2.72
N ASP A 95 -29.17 55.15 -1.97
CA ASP A 95 -27.87 54.52 -1.89
C ASP A 95 -27.71 53.88 -0.52
N PHE A 96 -27.37 52.60 -0.50
CA PHE A 96 -27.21 51.84 0.74
C PHE A 96 -25.76 51.87 1.24
N GLY A 97 -24.86 52.61 0.57
CA GLY A 97 -23.45 52.74 0.97
C GLY A 97 -22.62 51.47 0.74
N LEU A 98 -23.20 50.45 0.10
CA LEU A 98 -22.51 49.22 -0.27
C LEU A 98 -21.80 49.39 -1.62
N PRO A 99 -20.61 48.81 -1.82
CA PRO A 99 -19.93 48.78 -3.11
C PRO A 99 -20.80 48.04 -4.11
N ALA A 100 -20.98 48.62 -5.29
CA ALA A 100 -21.68 47.97 -6.40
C ALA A 100 -20.71 47.10 -7.20
N PHE A 101 -21.22 46.03 -7.81
CA PHE A 101 -20.48 45.31 -8.84
C PHE A 101 -20.09 46.26 -9.99
N GLU A 102 -18.87 46.11 -10.50
CA GLU A 102 -18.44 46.78 -11.74
C GLU A 102 -19.01 46.04 -12.96
N GLY A 103 -19.60 46.78 -13.89
CA GLY A 103 -20.18 46.25 -15.13
C GLY A 103 -21.71 46.18 -15.16
N ASP A 104 -22.24 45.45 -16.15
CA ASP A 104 -23.68 45.34 -16.45
C ASP A 104 -24.32 44.09 -15.82
N ALA A 105 -23.52 43.08 -15.47
CA ALA A 105 -23.94 41.78 -14.93
C ALA A 105 -24.57 41.81 -13.52
N ALA A 106 -24.78 42.99 -12.95
CA ALA A 106 -25.36 43.18 -11.62
C ALA A 106 -26.36 44.34 -11.60
N ARG A 107 -26.91 44.65 -12.78
CA ARG A 107 -27.95 45.64 -12.97
C ARG A 107 -29.24 44.92 -13.29
N VAL A 108 -30.17 44.98 -12.34
CA VAL A 108 -31.53 44.52 -12.58
C VAL A 108 -32.34 45.73 -13.02
N VAL A 109 -32.88 45.67 -14.22
CA VAL A 109 -33.78 46.70 -14.76
C VAL A 109 -35.16 46.09 -14.89
N TYR A 110 -36.16 46.72 -14.26
CA TYR A 110 -37.53 46.26 -14.29
C TYR A 110 -38.48 47.39 -14.67
N PRO A 111 -39.39 47.20 -15.64
CA PRO A 111 -40.33 48.23 -16.07
C PRO A 111 -41.43 48.45 -15.03
N VAL A 112 -41.73 49.72 -14.76
CA VAL A 112 -42.92 50.16 -14.04
C VAL A 112 -44.05 50.22 -15.04
N THR A 113 -45.15 49.53 -14.78
CA THR A 113 -46.29 49.45 -15.69
C THR A 113 -47.48 50.18 -15.10
N GLY A 114 -48.18 50.94 -15.94
CA GLY A 114 -49.36 51.71 -15.56
C GLY A 114 -50.61 50.84 -15.40
N PRO A 115 -51.74 51.44 -15.03
CA PRO A 115 -53.03 50.74 -15.03
C PRO A 115 -53.32 50.18 -16.44
N PRO A 116 -54.02 49.04 -16.54
CA PRO A 116 -54.42 48.49 -17.83
C PRO A 116 -55.33 49.50 -18.55
N ASP A 117 -55.09 49.71 -19.84
CA ASP A 117 -55.95 50.49 -20.72
C ASP A 117 -57.28 49.74 -21.01
N ASP A 118 -58.16 50.37 -21.79
CA ASP A 118 -59.48 49.81 -22.14
C ASP A 118 -59.39 48.47 -22.92
N GLU A 119 -58.21 48.13 -23.47
CA GLU A 119 -57.90 46.85 -24.13
C GLU A 119 -57.17 45.86 -23.21
N GLY A 120 -56.87 46.25 -21.97
CA GLY A 120 -56.17 45.43 -20.97
C GLY A 120 -54.64 45.45 -21.09
N MET A 121 -54.06 46.25 -21.99
CA MET A 121 -52.62 46.43 -22.13
C MET A 121 -52.08 47.40 -21.08
N LYS A 122 -50.91 47.09 -20.53
CA LYS A 122 -50.23 47.96 -19.56
C LYS A 122 -49.06 48.68 -20.22
N ALA A 123 -49.16 49.99 -20.35
CA ALA A 123 -48.06 50.81 -20.84
C ALA A 123 -46.91 50.86 -19.81
N THR A 124 -45.67 50.87 -20.30
CA THR A 124 -44.50 51.11 -19.44
C THR A 124 -44.38 52.60 -19.20
N VAL A 125 -44.41 53.00 -17.94
CA VAL A 125 -44.44 54.40 -17.47
C VAL A 125 -43.17 54.78 -16.73
N GLY A 126 -42.27 53.83 -16.49
CA GLY A 126 -40.95 54.12 -15.92
C GLY A 126 -40.11 52.87 -15.77
N LEU A 127 -38.94 53.03 -15.15
CA LEU A 127 -37.93 51.98 -14.99
C LEU A 127 -37.38 52.02 -13.57
N VAL A 128 -37.38 50.87 -12.90
CA VAL A 128 -36.63 50.66 -11.65
C VAL A 128 -35.30 50.00 -11.99
N ARG A 129 -34.19 50.64 -11.62
CA ARG A 129 -32.84 50.12 -11.76
C ARG A 129 -32.25 49.80 -10.40
N LEU A 130 -31.88 48.55 -10.20
CA LEU A 130 -31.14 48.09 -9.01
C LEU A 130 -29.69 47.83 -9.41
N ARG A 131 -28.76 48.30 -8.58
CA ARG A 131 -27.39 47.79 -8.57
C ARG A 131 -27.21 46.87 -7.38
N LEU A 132 -26.75 45.66 -7.62
CA LEU A 132 -26.48 44.67 -6.59
C LEU A 132 -25.09 44.87 -5.98
N SER A 133 -24.91 44.44 -4.73
CA SER A 133 -23.63 44.47 -4.00
C SER A 133 -23.04 43.07 -3.84
N PRO A 134 -21.71 42.89 -3.98
CA PRO A 134 -21.04 41.63 -3.68
C PRO A 134 -20.80 41.39 -2.18
N GLN A 135 -21.10 42.34 -1.27
CA GLN A 135 -20.71 42.22 0.15
C GLN A 135 -21.34 41.01 0.85
N GLY A 136 -22.66 40.82 0.72
CA GLY A 136 -23.37 39.67 1.26
C GLY A 136 -22.85 38.34 0.72
N LEU A 137 -22.48 38.31 -0.57
CA LEU A 137 -21.85 37.15 -1.21
C LEU A 137 -20.45 36.87 -0.72
N ASN A 138 -19.62 37.90 -0.56
CA ASN A 138 -18.22 37.74 -0.15
C ASN A 138 -18.13 37.25 1.30
N ALA A 139 -18.98 37.75 2.21
CA ALA A 139 -19.03 37.28 3.60
C ALA A 139 -19.51 35.81 3.69
N ARG A 140 -20.46 35.41 2.84
CA ARG A 140 -20.90 34.00 2.73
C ARG A 140 -19.81 33.14 2.10
N ARG A 141 -19.19 33.58 1.00
CA ARG A 141 -18.09 32.91 0.29
C ARG A 141 -16.89 32.65 1.20
N ALA A 142 -16.48 33.63 2.01
CA ALA A 142 -15.39 33.46 2.97
C ALA A 142 -15.68 32.35 4.00
N ARG A 143 -16.94 32.27 4.49
CA ARG A 143 -17.36 31.19 5.39
C ARG A 143 -17.36 29.82 4.70
N TYR A 144 -17.81 29.75 3.44
CA TYR A 144 -17.77 28.51 2.65
C TYR A 144 -16.33 28.06 2.39
N LEU A 145 -15.46 28.96 1.93
CA LEU A 145 -14.03 28.67 1.70
C LEU A 145 -13.34 28.21 2.99
N GLY A 146 -13.56 28.90 4.11
CA GLY A 146 -13.00 28.49 5.40
C GLY A 146 -13.50 27.13 5.89
N ARG A 147 -14.73 26.72 5.53
CA ARG A 147 -15.25 25.38 5.85
C ARG A 147 -14.62 24.32 4.95
N ILE A 148 -14.51 24.59 3.65
CA ILE A 148 -13.84 23.69 2.69
C ILE A 148 -12.39 23.47 3.08
N VAL A 149 -11.63 24.55 3.32
CA VAL A 149 -10.22 24.47 3.75
C VAL A 149 -10.06 23.64 5.02
N ARG A 150 -10.91 23.84 6.03
CA ARG A 150 -10.86 23.03 7.27
C ARG A 150 -11.17 21.55 7.03
N ILE A 151 -12.16 21.24 6.19
CA ILE A 151 -12.50 19.86 5.83
C ILE A 151 -11.35 19.21 5.05
N SER A 152 -10.81 19.90 4.04
CA SER A 152 -9.67 19.41 3.25
C SER A 152 -8.43 19.20 4.12
N ALA A 153 -8.15 20.11 5.06
CA ALA A 153 -7.06 19.95 6.03
C ALA A 153 -7.30 18.73 6.93
N ALA A 154 -8.52 18.54 7.44
CA ALA A 154 -8.86 17.37 8.27
C ALA A 154 -8.71 16.05 7.49
N VAL A 155 -9.15 16.00 6.24
CA VAL A 155 -9.00 14.84 5.36
C VAL A 155 -7.53 14.56 5.06
N ALA A 156 -6.72 15.59 4.79
CA ALA A 156 -5.28 15.43 4.57
C ALA A 156 -4.58 14.87 5.82
N VAL A 157 -4.83 15.45 6.99
CA VAL A 157 -4.27 14.97 8.27
C VAL A 157 -4.72 13.53 8.55
N GLY A 158 -6.01 13.23 8.37
CA GLY A 158 -6.54 11.88 8.55
C GLY A 158 -5.90 10.85 7.60
N GLY A 159 -5.75 11.20 6.32
CA GLY A 159 -5.09 10.37 5.32
C GLY A 159 -3.62 10.11 5.66
N LEU A 160 -2.89 11.13 6.13
CA LEU A 160 -1.51 10.97 6.58
C LEU A 160 -1.41 10.02 7.78
N LEU A 161 -2.29 10.18 8.78
CA LEU A 161 -2.32 9.32 9.96
C LEU A 161 -2.61 7.86 9.60
N VAL A 162 -3.59 7.61 8.72
CA VAL A 162 -3.89 6.25 8.24
C VAL A 162 -2.71 5.66 7.47
N ALA A 163 -2.10 6.44 6.58
CA ALA A 163 -0.98 5.96 5.78
C ALA A 163 0.24 5.64 6.67
N LEU A 164 0.54 6.47 7.67
CA LEU A 164 1.58 6.19 8.67
C LEU A 164 1.24 4.95 9.51
N ALA A 165 0.00 4.81 9.97
CA ALA A 165 -0.44 3.66 10.74
C ALA A 165 -0.29 2.36 9.96
N VAL A 166 -0.72 2.32 8.69
CA VAL A 166 -0.56 1.17 7.79
C VAL A 166 0.91 0.89 7.52
N GLY A 167 1.70 1.93 7.24
CA GLY A 167 3.14 1.80 7.01
C GLY A 167 3.87 1.17 8.19
N LEU A 168 3.56 1.62 9.41
CA LEU A 168 4.13 1.05 10.65
C LEU A 168 3.58 -0.35 10.96
N ALA A 169 2.30 -0.60 10.70
CA ALA A 169 1.66 -1.90 10.92
C ALA A 169 2.19 -2.99 10.00
N LEU A 170 2.57 -2.67 8.76
CA LEU A 170 3.13 -3.64 7.80
C LEU A 170 4.67 -3.73 7.87
N ALA A 171 5.37 -2.62 8.11
CA ALA A 171 6.83 -2.62 8.15
C ALA A 171 7.40 -3.42 9.32
N ARG A 172 6.73 -3.41 10.49
CA ARG A 172 7.17 -4.16 11.68
C ARG A 172 7.17 -5.67 11.45
N PRO A 173 6.06 -6.33 11.03
CA PRO A 173 6.03 -7.76 10.75
C PRO A 173 7.03 -8.19 9.67
N LEU A 174 7.18 -7.40 8.60
CA LEU A 174 8.11 -7.72 7.51
C LEU A 174 9.57 -7.68 7.98
N ARG A 175 9.95 -6.71 8.82
CA ARG A 175 11.29 -6.66 9.40
C ARG A 175 11.56 -7.85 10.31
N ARG A 176 10.58 -8.29 11.11
CA ARG A 176 10.72 -9.49 11.95
C ARG A 176 10.95 -10.73 11.11
N LEU A 177 10.12 -10.97 10.07
CA LEU A 177 10.31 -12.08 9.14
C LEU A 177 11.71 -12.06 8.49
N GLN A 178 12.20 -10.89 8.11
CA GLN A 178 13.56 -10.74 7.56
C GLN A 178 14.63 -11.12 8.59
N GLN A 179 14.49 -10.70 9.85
CA GLN A 179 15.42 -11.04 10.94
C GLN A 179 15.40 -12.54 11.23
N THR A 180 14.22 -13.14 11.35
CA THR A 180 14.05 -14.59 11.55
C THR A 180 14.70 -15.40 10.43
N THR A 181 14.57 -14.96 9.17
CA THR A 181 15.23 -15.64 8.04
C THR A 181 16.76 -15.61 8.17
N GLY A 182 17.32 -14.54 8.74
CA GLY A 182 18.74 -14.45 9.06
C GLY A 182 19.19 -15.48 10.09
N GLU A 183 18.39 -15.68 11.14
CA GLU A 183 18.65 -16.67 12.20
C GLU A 183 18.56 -18.12 11.68
N LEU A 184 17.63 -18.40 10.76
CA LEU A 184 17.56 -19.70 10.07
C LEU A 184 18.85 -20.05 9.35
N ARG A 185 19.50 -19.07 8.71
CA ARG A 185 20.77 -19.29 8.00
C ARG A 185 21.89 -19.70 8.95
N GLU A 186 21.79 -19.36 10.22
CA GLU A 186 22.76 -19.69 11.26
C GLU A 186 22.39 -20.97 12.04
N GLY A 187 21.35 -21.70 11.58
CA GLY A 187 20.93 -22.99 12.15
C GLY A 187 20.16 -22.87 13.47
N ARG A 188 19.74 -21.66 13.87
CA ARG A 188 18.99 -21.42 15.11
C ARG A 188 17.49 -21.48 14.89
N TYR A 189 16.96 -22.70 14.75
CA TYR A 189 15.54 -22.93 14.42
C TYR A 189 14.57 -22.71 15.59
N GLY A 190 15.00 -22.92 16.83
CA GLY A 190 14.15 -22.81 18.01
C GLY A 190 13.74 -21.36 18.32
N ASP A 191 14.73 -20.46 18.35
CA ASP A 191 14.52 -19.04 18.62
C ASP A 191 13.68 -18.37 17.52
N ALA A 192 13.90 -18.80 16.27
CA ALA A 192 13.21 -18.30 15.09
C ALA A 192 11.69 -18.52 15.11
N LEU A 193 11.19 -19.59 15.78
CA LEU A 193 9.76 -19.88 15.87
C LEU A 193 9.03 -18.99 16.88
N GLY A 194 9.75 -18.44 17.87
CA GLY A 194 9.17 -17.61 18.94
C GLY A 194 8.91 -16.16 18.55
N ASP A 195 9.71 -15.59 17.64
CA ASP A 195 9.64 -14.16 17.29
C ASP A 195 8.74 -13.84 16.06
N LEU A 196 8.05 -14.86 15.53
CA LEU A 196 7.16 -14.67 14.38
C LEU A 196 5.93 -13.83 14.74
N PRO A 197 5.51 -12.91 13.84
CA PRO A 197 4.40 -12.01 14.11
C PRO A 197 3.06 -12.78 14.21
N GLN A 198 2.51 -12.86 15.42
CA GLN A 198 1.18 -13.46 15.69
C GLN A 198 0.02 -12.44 15.61
N GLY A 199 0.33 -11.14 15.56
CA GLY A 199 -0.64 -10.05 15.48
C GLY A 199 -0.68 -9.37 14.10
N GLY A 200 -1.69 -8.53 13.88
CA GLY A 200 -1.87 -7.76 12.64
C GLY A 200 -3.01 -8.27 11.76
N PRO A 201 -3.16 -7.74 10.52
CA PRO A 201 -4.18 -8.14 9.55
C PRO A 201 -4.18 -9.65 9.27
N ARG A 202 -5.30 -10.19 8.76
CA ARG A 202 -5.48 -11.64 8.54
C ARG A 202 -4.40 -12.21 7.62
N GLU A 203 -4.00 -11.46 6.61
CA GLU A 203 -2.99 -11.79 5.62
C GLU A 203 -1.61 -11.91 6.26
N VAL A 204 -1.26 -10.98 7.17
CA VAL A 204 0.02 -11.00 7.89
C VAL A 204 0.10 -12.21 8.81
N ARG A 205 -0.99 -12.53 9.52
CA ARG A 205 -1.04 -13.73 10.38
C ARG A 205 -0.95 -15.02 9.56
N ALA A 206 -1.64 -15.10 8.42
CA ALA A 206 -1.58 -16.25 7.54
C ALA A 206 -0.16 -16.48 7.00
N LEU A 207 0.54 -15.41 6.60
CA LEU A 207 1.94 -15.49 6.18
C LEU A 207 2.87 -15.94 7.33
N GLY A 208 2.67 -15.39 8.53
CA GLY A 208 3.43 -15.81 9.73
C GLY A 208 3.26 -17.31 10.04
N GLN A 209 2.03 -17.82 9.95
CA GLN A 209 1.73 -19.25 10.15
C GLN A 209 2.36 -20.14 9.07
N ALA A 210 2.26 -19.76 7.79
CA ALA A 210 2.87 -20.50 6.70
C ALA A 210 4.41 -20.54 6.83
N PHE A 211 5.02 -19.41 7.23
CA PHE A 211 6.44 -19.34 7.49
C PHE A 211 6.84 -20.23 8.67
N GLN A 212 6.09 -20.19 9.77
CA GLN A 212 6.31 -21.06 10.94
C GLN A 212 6.32 -22.55 10.56
N GLN A 213 5.36 -22.99 9.74
CA GLN A 213 5.29 -24.37 9.24
C GLN A 213 6.50 -24.72 8.38
N ALA A 214 6.95 -23.80 7.53
CA ALA A 214 8.14 -24.01 6.70
C ALA A 214 9.42 -24.15 7.55
N VAL A 215 9.60 -23.30 8.56
CA VAL A 215 10.75 -23.37 9.49
C VAL A 215 10.76 -24.70 10.24
N ALA A 216 9.61 -25.14 10.76
CA ALA A 216 9.48 -26.40 11.47
C ALA A 216 9.82 -27.60 10.56
N ALA A 217 9.31 -27.62 9.32
CA ALA A 217 9.60 -28.68 8.35
C ALA A 217 11.08 -28.73 7.94
N ILE A 218 11.75 -27.58 7.84
CA ILE A 218 13.19 -27.53 7.57
C ILE A 218 13.97 -28.11 8.75
N ALA A 219 13.64 -27.72 9.97
CA ALA A 219 14.31 -28.21 11.18
C ALA A 219 14.16 -29.73 11.33
N GLU A 220 12.97 -30.27 11.06
CA GLU A 220 12.71 -31.72 11.07
C GLU A 220 13.53 -32.45 10.01
N ARG A 221 13.56 -31.94 8.78
CA ARG A 221 14.35 -32.52 7.69
C ARG A 221 15.83 -32.52 8.00
N GLU A 222 16.36 -31.47 8.60
CA GLU A 222 17.78 -31.40 8.96
C GLU A 222 18.12 -32.37 10.11
N ALA A 223 17.24 -32.50 11.10
CA ALA A 223 17.39 -33.51 12.15
C ALA A 223 17.40 -34.94 11.58
N ALA A 224 16.48 -35.25 10.67
CA ALA A 224 16.45 -36.54 9.98
C ALA A 224 17.72 -36.78 9.16
N LEU A 225 18.18 -35.79 8.39
CA LEU A 225 19.43 -35.88 7.61
C LEU A 225 20.66 -36.14 8.49
N ARG A 226 20.74 -35.51 9.67
CA ARG A 226 21.82 -35.74 10.64
C ARG A 226 21.75 -37.15 11.22
N ALA A 227 20.57 -37.63 11.59
CA ALA A 227 20.38 -38.98 12.10
C ALA A 227 20.78 -40.03 11.05
N THR A 228 20.32 -39.88 9.80
CA THR A 228 20.67 -40.80 8.70
C THR A 228 22.17 -40.78 8.40
N ASN A 229 22.82 -39.62 8.42
CA ASN A 229 24.28 -39.53 8.25
C ASN A 229 25.05 -40.23 9.39
N ALA A 230 24.59 -40.06 10.63
CA ALA A 230 25.21 -40.73 11.77
C ALA A 230 25.08 -42.26 11.65
N GLN A 231 23.90 -42.74 11.28
CA GLN A 231 23.65 -44.17 11.06
C GLN A 231 24.48 -44.73 9.89
N LEU A 232 24.60 -43.97 8.79
CA LEU A 232 25.43 -44.37 7.65
C LEU A 232 26.90 -44.52 8.07
N ARG A 233 27.44 -43.55 8.81
CA ARG A 233 28.82 -43.61 9.33
C ARG A 233 29.04 -44.78 10.28
N GLU A 234 28.08 -45.07 11.14
CA GLU A 234 28.15 -46.23 12.04
C GLU A 234 28.16 -47.54 11.24
N THR A 235 27.31 -47.63 10.21
CA THR A 235 27.23 -48.81 9.33
C THR A 235 28.51 -48.98 8.53
N GLU A 236 29.10 -47.88 8.01
CA GLU A 236 30.39 -47.89 7.32
C GLU A 236 31.51 -48.36 8.26
N ALA A 237 31.58 -47.82 9.48
CA ALA A 237 32.59 -48.22 10.46
C ALA A 237 32.45 -49.70 10.86
N ALA A 238 31.22 -50.20 11.06
CA ALA A 238 30.96 -51.59 11.37
C ALA A 238 31.36 -52.52 10.20
N ARG A 239 31.05 -52.13 8.97
CA ARG A 239 31.47 -52.85 7.76
C ARG A 239 32.99 -52.95 7.69
N ASP A 240 33.69 -51.82 7.86
CA ASP A 240 35.15 -51.77 7.75
C ASP A 240 35.82 -52.61 8.86
N ALA A 241 35.29 -52.56 10.09
CA ALA A 241 35.77 -53.39 11.20
C ALA A 241 35.56 -54.90 10.92
N MET A 242 34.40 -55.28 10.39
CA MET A 242 34.10 -56.67 10.02
C MET A 242 35.05 -57.15 8.93
N THR A 243 35.28 -56.36 7.88
CA THR A 243 36.21 -56.72 6.79
C THR A 243 37.63 -56.93 7.32
N HIS A 244 38.11 -56.05 8.21
CA HIS A 244 39.44 -56.18 8.81
C HIS A 244 39.57 -57.47 9.65
N MET A 245 38.55 -57.78 10.45
CA MET A 245 38.52 -58.98 11.30
C MET A 245 38.52 -60.27 10.46
N VAL A 246 37.65 -60.37 9.45
CA VAL A 246 37.57 -61.56 8.57
C VAL A 246 38.91 -61.83 7.89
N ILE A 247 39.62 -60.80 7.46
CA ILE A 247 40.93 -60.97 6.79
C ILE A 247 42.00 -61.44 7.76
N HIS A 248 42.05 -60.87 8.97
CA HIS A 248 42.97 -61.33 10.01
C HIS A 248 42.75 -62.82 10.31
N ASP A 249 41.49 -63.22 10.46
CA ASP A 249 41.12 -64.59 10.82
C ASP A 249 41.31 -65.59 9.68
N LEU A 250 41.32 -65.15 8.41
CA LEU A 250 41.68 -65.98 7.26
C LEU A 250 43.19 -66.10 7.06
N LYS A 251 43.97 -65.06 7.39
CA LYS A 251 45.43 -65.06 7.24
C LYS A 251 46.09 -66.10 8.15
N GLY A 252 45.61 -66.24 9.38
CA GLY A 252 46.09 -67.24 10.35
C GLY A 252 46.07 -68.69 9.83
N PRO A 253 44.91 -69.27 9.49
CA PRO A 253 44.80 -70.65 9.05
C PRO A 253 45.52 -70.90 7.71
N ILE A 254 45.47 -69.98 6.75
CA ILE A 254 46.21 -70.16 5.48
C ILE A 254 47.72 -70.09 5.74
N GLY A 255 48.19 -69.20 6.63
CA GLY A 255 49.59 -69.15 7.05
C GLY A 255 50.04 -70.45 7.73
N ASN A 256 49.18 -71.07 8.54
CA ASN A 256 49.45 -72.38 9.14
C ASN A 256 49.53 -73.48 8.09
N VAL A 257 48.61 -73.51 7.11
CA VAL A 257 48.65 -74.47 5.99
C VAL A 257 49.94 -74.30 5.18
N VAL A 258 50.33 -73.06 4.86
CA VAL A 258 51.60 -72.77 4.17
C VAL A 258 52.80 -73.27 4.98
N THR A 259 52.78 -73.11 6.30
CA THR A 259 53.85 -73.58 7.19
C THR A 259 53.94 -75.10 7.21
N LEU A 260 52.81 -75.79 7.35
CA LEU A 260 52.74 -77.26 7.32
C LEU A 260 53.23 -77.83 5.99
N LEU A 261 52.82 -77.23 4.86
CA LEU A 261 53.31 -77.60 3.53
C LEU A 261 54.81 -77.35 3.40
N SER A 262 55.34 -76.27 3.98
CA SER A 262 56.79 -75.98 3.97
C SER A 262 57.59 -77.00 4.79
N VAL A 263 57.03 -77.52 5.89
CA VAL A 263 57.65 -78.60 6.68
C VAL A 263 57.61 -79.92 5.93
N LEU A 264 56.51 -80.22 5.24
CA LEU A 264 56.39 -81.41 4.38
C LEU A 264 57.42 -81.37 3.24
N GLU A 265 57.63 -80.22 2.61
CA GLU A 265 58.67 -80.02 1.57
C GLU A 265 60.10 -80.28 2.07
N MET A 266 60.38 -80.07 3.36
CA MET A 266 61.70 -80.34 3.96
C MET A 266 61.94 -81.84 4.26
N GLY A 267 60.88 -82.66 4.26
CA GLY A 267 60.98 -84.10 4.43
C GLY A 267 61.35 -84.84 3.13
N SER A 268 61.68 -86.13 3.23
CA SER A 268 61.90 -86.99 2.06
C SER A 268 60.54 -87.44 1.48
N LEU A 269 60.03 -86.68 0.52
CA LEU A 269 58.82 -87.00 -0.26
C LEU A 269 59.18 -87.76 -1.55
N GLU A 270 58.26 -88.57 -2.07
CA GLU A 270 58.36 -89.10 -3.43
C GLU A 270 58.22 -87.95 -4.45
N ALA A 271 58.87 -88.08 -5.62
CA ALA A 271 58.98 -86.99 -6.60
C ALA A 271 57.60 -86.44 -7.08
N GLU A 272 56.58 -87.28 -7.09
CA GLU A 272 55.21 -86.92 -7.49
C GLU A 272 54.48 -86.12 -6.39
N ASP A 273 54.64 -86.49 -5.12
CA ASP A 273 54.09 -85.76 -3.96
C ASP A 273 54.77 -84.40 -3.75
N GLN A 274 56.06 -84.31 -4.06
CA GLN A 274 56.83 -83.07 -3.92
C GLN A 274 56.36 -81.98 -4.89
N ALA A 275 55.99 -82.36 -6.12
CA ALA A 275 55.40 -81.45 -7.11
C ALA A 275 54.01 -80.96 -6.68
N LEU A 276 53.18 -81.86 -6.14
CA LEU A 276 51.82 -81.55 -5.70
C LEU A 276 51.81 -80.61 -4.47
N VAL A 277 52.66 -80.88 -3.48
CA VAL A 277 52.81 -80.03 -2.27
C VAL A 277 53.31 -78.63 -2.66
N GLY A 278 54.28 -78.55 -3.58
CA GLY A 278 54.78 -77.28 -4.11
C GLY A 278 53.69 -76.46 -4.81
N GLU A 279 52.85 -77.11 -5.62
CA GLU A 279 51.74 -76.45 -6.30
C GLU A 279 50.67 -75.94 -5.31
N VAL A 280 50.28 -76.75 -4.33
CA VAL A 280 49.31 -76.35 -3.29
C VAL A 280 49.85 -75.17 -2.47
N ARG A 281 51.14 -75.20 -2.08
CA ARG A 281 51.79 -74.10 -1.37
C ARG A 281 51.77 -72.82 -2.20
N GLN A 282 52.13 -72.90 -3.47
CA GLN A 282 52.16 -71.73 -4.37
C GLN A 282 50.76 -71.12 -4.54
N ARG A 283 49.72 -71.96 -4.62
CA ARG A 283 48.31 -71.51 -4.64
C ARG A 283 47.88 -70.85 -3.33
N CYS A 284 48.25 -71.40 -2.17
CA CYS A 284 47.96 -70.78 -0.86
C CYS A 284 48.65 -69.41 -0.70
N VAL A 285 49.90 -69.29 -1.14
CA VAL A 285 50.63 -68.01 -1.12
C VAL A 285 49.99 -66.99 -2.07
N ALA A 286 49.59 -67.40 -3.28
CA ALA A 286 48.87 -66.53 -4.21
C ALA A 286 47.52 -66.07 -3.64
N LEU A 287 46.81 -66.94 -2.93
CA LEU A 287 45.52 -66.64 -2.29
C LEU A 287 45.67 -65.62 -1.16
N LEU A 288 46.69 -65.76 -0.30
CA LEU A 288 47.05 -64.76 0.72
C LEU A 288 47.34 -63.39 0.10
N ARG A 289 48.15 -63.36 -0.96
CA ARG A 289 48.51 -62.10 -1.65
C ARG A 289 47.28 -61.42 -2.26
N THR A 290 46.35 -62.21 -2.82
CA THR A 290 45.12 -61.68 -3.42
C THR A 290 44.17 -61.11 -2.37
N ILE A 291 44.06 -61.78 -1.21
CA ILE A 291 43.28 -61.27 -0.07
C ILE A 291 43.86 -59.95 0.45
N GLU A 292 45.19 -59.85 0.58
CA GLU A 292 45.86 -58.60 0.99
C GLU A 292 45.61 -57.47 -0.02
N GLN A 293 45.69 -57.76 -1.32
CA GLN A 293 45.40 -56.77 -2.38
C GLN A 293 43.95 -56.29 -2.38
N GLN A 294 42.98 -57.18 -2.11
CA GLN A 294 41.56 -56.82 -1.98
C GLN A 294 41.33 -55.90 -0.77
N LEU A 295 42.06 -56.10 0.34
CA LEU A 295 42.01 -55.20 1.49
C LEU A 295 42.56 -53.81 1.17
N ASP A 296 43.70 -53.75 0.49
CA ASP A 296 44.31 -52.47 0.11
C ASP A 296 43.38 -51.69 -0.83
N LEU A 297 42.68 -52.37 -1.73
CA LEU A 297 41.65 -51.78 -2.58
C LEU A 297 40.43 -51.29 -1.77
N ALA A 298 39.97 -52.06 -0.78
CA ALA A 298 38.88 -51.66 0.11
C ALA A 298 39.26 -50.43 0.95
N ARG A 299 40.52 -50.34 1.40
CA ARG A 299 41.06 -49.15 2.09
C ARG A 299 41.16 -47.92 1.17
N LEU A 300 41.57 -48.11 -0.08
CA LEU A 300 41.65 -47.03 -1.06
C LEU A 300 40.28 -46.49 -1.47
N SER A 301 39.28 -47.37 -1.60
CA SER A 301 37.90 -46.96 -1.90
C SER A 301 37.20 -46.31 -0.69
N ALA A 302 37.54 -46.71 0.54
CA ALA A 302 37.15 -46.01 1.77
C ALA A 302 37.90 -44.66 1.96
N GLY A 303 39.11 -44.52 1.42
CA GLY A 303 39.97 -43.34 1.52
C GLY A 303 39.86 -42.35 0.33
N GLY A 304 38.84 -42.44 -0.49
CA GLY A 304 38.69 -41.63 -1.70
C GLY A 304 38.47 -40.13 -1.44
N VAL A 305 39.53 -39.35 -1.68
CA VAL A 305 39.59 -37.91 -2.01
C VAL A 305 39.70 -36.92 -0.84
N THR A 306 40.86 -36.87 -0.18
CA THR A 306 41.47 -35.56 0.15
C THR A 306 42.26 -35.08 -1.07
N ALA A 307 41.57 -34.38 -1.98
CA ALA A 307 42.23 -33.61 -3.03
C ALA A 307 43.12 -32.55 -2.36
N GLN A 308 44.42 -32.68 -2.62
CA GLN A 308 45.45 -31.72 -2.26
C GLN A 308 45.12 -30.39 -2.95
N ARG A 309 44.76 -29.37 -2.15
CA ARG A 309 44.62 -27.98 -2.60
C ARG A 309 46.00 -27.49 -3.07
N ALA A 310 46.10 -27.13 -4.33
CA ALA A 310 47.05 -26.17 -4.89
C ALA A 310 46.23 -25.08 -5.59
#